data_AF-A0A0Q9IKZ6-F1
#
_entry.id   AF-A0A0Q9IKZ6-F1
#
_cell.length_a   1.000
_cell.length_b   1.000
_cell.length_c   1.000
_cell.angle_alpha   90.00
_cell.angle_beta   90.00
_cell.angle_gamma   90.00
#
_symmetry.space_group_name_H-M   'P 1'
#
loop_
_entity.id
_entity.type
_entity.pdbx_description
1 polymer ?
#
loop_
_entity_poly.entity_id
_entity_poly.type
_entity_poly.pdbx_seq_one_letter_code
_entity_poly.pdbx_strand_id
1 'polypeptide(L)'
;MPHFVDALQQEASAAIARMREAAIEARRLHARAELMRHMLTTARKVKDKPKAEAVETVVTEWMDAWNLGRSDWPHIAREMEVFTEAFHDYANEPSDPNDGRVAAGAEALDAALAREGTSIAEQMAFRSQCAHGWWELVAPTPADLPGRKPRPSVPALRGDAPLWEAGCADFCR
;
A
#
# COMPACT_ATOMS: atom_id res chain seq x y z
N MET A 1 0.21 -8.52 46.51
CA MET A 1 -0.78 -8.02 45.54
C MET A 1 -0.20 -6.74 44.96
N PRO A 2 -0.16 -6.56 43.63
CA PRO A 2 0.24 -5.28 43.06
C PRO A 2 -0.63 -4.16 43.66
N HIS A 3 -0.04 -2.99 43.93
CA HIS A 3 -0.83 -1.85 44.39
C HIS A 3 -1.80 -1.43 43.27
N PHE A 4 -2.97 -0.94 43.65
CA PHE A 4 -4.04 -0.62 42.71
C PHE A 4 -3.59 0.34 41.59
N VAL A 5 -2.76 1.33 41.93
CA VAL A 5 -2.20 2.29 40.95
C VAL A 5 -1.28 1.58 39.94
N ASP A 6 -0.40 0.69 40.39
CA ASP A 6 0.51 -0.05 39.52
C ASP A 6 -0.26 -0.99 38.58
N ALA A 7 -1.32 -1.63 39.09
CA ALA A 7 -2.20 -2.48 38.29
C ALA A 7 -2.90 -1.67 37.19
N LEU A 8 -3.47 -0.49 37.52
CA LEU A 8 -4.09 0.39 36.53
C LEU A 8 -3.10 0.89 35.48
N GLN A 9 -1.85 1.22 35.87
CA GLN A 9 -0.81 1.63 34.92
C GLN A 9 -0.45 0.50 33.94
N GLN A 10 -0.38 -0.75 34.42
CA GLN A 10 -0.15 -1.92 33.57
C GLN A 10 -1.33 -2.15 32.61
N GLU A 11 -2.56 -2.07 33.10
CA GLU A 11 -3.76 -2.22 32.29
C GLU A 11 -3.84 -1.16 31.17
N ALA A 12 -3.59 0.11 31.51
CA ALA A 12 -3.55 1.20 30.54
C ALA A 12 -2.45 0.99 29.49
N SER A 13 -1.25 0.58 29.90
CA SER A 13 -0.14 0.31 28.99
C SER A 13 -0.47 -0.84 28.03
N ALA A 14 -1.10 -1.92 28.53
CA ALA A 14 -1.54 -3.03 27.72
C ALA A 14 -2.64 -2.64 26.73
N ALA A 15 -3.59 -1.79 27.13
CA ALA A 15 -4.62 -1.27 26.24
C ALA A 15 -4.02 -0.42 25.10
N ILE A 16 -3.06 0.45 25.41
CA ILE A 16 -2.34 1.26 24.42
C ILE A 16 -1.55 0.38 23.45
N ALA A 17 -0.87 -0.67 23.93
CA ALA A 17 -0.14 -1.59 23.08
C ALA A 17 -1.06 -2.27 22.05
N ARG A 18 -2.21 -2.82 22.49
CA ARG A 18 -3.20 -3.41 21.59
C ARG A 18 -3.75 -2.41 20.57
N MET A 19 -3.99 -1.16 20.99
CA MET A 19 -4.43 -0.11 20.08
C MET A 19 -3.39 0.20 18.99
N ARG A 20 -2.10 0.22 19.34
CA ARG A 20 -1.01 0.44 18.37
C ARG A 20 -0.93 -0.70 17.36
N GLU A 21 -0.99 -1.94 17.82
CA GLU A 21 -1.00 -3.13 16.95
C GLU A 21 -2.19 -3.09 15.98
N ALA A 22 -3.38 -2.82 16.49
CA ALA A 22 -4.58 -2.69 15.67
C ALA A 22 -4.48 -1.55 14.65
N ALA A 23 -3.90 -0.41 15.03
CA ALA A 23 -3.69 0.72 14.12
C ALA A 23 -2.72 0.39 12.99
N ILE A 24 -1.61 -0.30 13.30
CA ILE A 24 -0.62 -0.76 12.31
C ILE A 24 -1.28 -1.71 11.31
N GLU A 25 -2.05 -2.68 11.81
CA GLU A 25 -2.74 -3.64 10.94
C GLU A 25 -3.81 -2.95 10.07
N ALA A 26 -4.59 -2.02 10.64
CA ALA A 26 -5.56 -1.23 9.89
C ALA A 26 -4.89 -0.43 8.77
N ARG A 27 -3.75 0.23 9.05
CA ARG A 27 -2.94 0.92 8.04
C ARG A 27 -2.49 -0.04 6.95
N ARG A 28 -1.97 -1.22 7.31
CA ARG A 28 -1.46 -2.22 6.36
C ARG A 28 -2.57 -2.70 5.43
N LEU A 29 -3.72 -3.07 5.97
CA LEU A 29 -4.88 -3.52 5.20
C LEU A 29 -5.42 -2.41 4.29
N HIS A 30 -5.56 -1.19 4.82
CA HIS A 30 -6.04 -0.04 4.06
C HIS A 30 -5.09 0.31 2.91
N ALA A 31 -3.78 0.31 3.14
CA ALA A 31 -2.78 0.53 2.09
C ALA A 31 -2.83 -0.53 0.99
N ARG A 32 -3.00 -1.82 1.35
CA ARG A 32 -3.18 -2.90 0.37
C ARG A 32 -4.44 -2.69 -0.47
N ALA A 33 -5.57 -2.40 0.18
CA ALA A 33 -6.83 -2.14 -0.51
C ALA A 33 -6.72 -0.96 -1.48
N GLU A 34 -6.08 0.13 -1.05
CA GLU A 34 -5.84 1.30 -1.89
C GLU A 34 -4.92 0.99 -3.08
N LEU A 35 -3.90 0.13 -2.91
CA LEU A 35 -3.13 -0.32 -4.07
C LEU A 35 -4.00 -1.10 -5.05
N MET A 36 -4.80 -2.08 -4.60
CA MET A 36 -5.66 -2.87 -5.49
C MET A 36 -6.61 -1.98 -6.27
N ARG A 37 -7.21 -0.98 -5.60
CA ARG A 37 -8.08 0.01 -6.23
C ARG A 37 -7.35 0.81 -7.31
N HIS A 38 -6.12 1.27 -7.05
CA HIS A 38 -5.33 2.01 -8.02
C HIS A 38 -4.87 1.15 -9.19
N MET A 39 -4.36 -0.06 -8.94
CA MET A 39 -3.97 -1.01 -9.97
C MET A 39 -5.12 -1.28 -10.93
N LEU A 40 -6.32 -1.56 -10.39
CA LEU A 40 -7.52 -1.76 -11.19
C LEU A 40 -7.89 -0.52 -12.00
N THR A 41 -7.80 0.67 -11.39
CA THR A 41 -8.10 1.94 -12.06
C THR A 41 -7.13 2.19 -13.21
N THR A 42 -5.84 1.95 -13.02
CA THR A 42 -4.82 2.13 -14.05
C THR A 42 -4.99 1.09 -15.16
N ALA A 43 -5.16 -0.19 -14.82
CA ALA A 43 -5.41 -1.25 -15.79
C ALA A 43 -6.64 -0.94 -16.67
N ARG A 44 -7.73 -0.43 -16.09
CA ARG A 44 -8.92 0.00 -16.85
C ARG A 44 -8.67 1.13 -17.83
N LYS A 45 -7.71 2.04 -17.56
CA LYS A 45 -7.34 3.13 -18.48
C LYS A 45 -6.60 2.62 -19.72
N VAL A 46 -5.91 1.49 -19.60
CA VAL A 46 -5.06 0.93 -20.68
C VAL A 46 -5.59 -0.39 -21.24
N LYS A 47 -6.77 -0.86 -20.79
CA LYS A 47 -7.31 -2.19 -21.14
C LYS A 47 -7.53 -2.42 -22.63
N ASP A 48 -7.75 -1.34 -23.40
CA ASP A 48 -8.01 -1.39 -24.84
C ASP A 48 -6.72 -1.41 -25.68
N LYS A 49 -5.55 -1.27 -25.03
CA LYS A 49 -4.25 -1.40 -25.69
C LYS A 49 -3.87 -2.88 -25.84
N PRO A 50 -2.92 -3.22 -26.74
CA PRO A 50 -2.31 -4.54 -26.74
C PRO A 50 -1.75 -4.87 -25.36
N LYS A 51 -2.05 -6.06 -24.83
CA LYS A 51 -1.71 -6.47 -23.45
C LYS A 51 -0.25 -6.17 -23.06
N ALA A 52 0.69 -6.50 -23.94
CA ALA A 52 2.12 -6.26 -23.69
C ALA A 52 2.44 -4.76 -23.49
N GLU A 53 1.82 -3.87 -24.28
CA GLU A 53 2.00 -2.43 -24.14
C GLU A 53 1.32 -1.91 -22.87
N ALA A 54 0.11 -2.39 -22.56
CA ALA A 54 -0.61 -2.03 -21.35
C ALA A 54 0.18 -2.40 -20.09
N VAL A 55 0.69 -3.63 -20.04
CA VAL A 55 1.49 -4.14 -18.93
C VAL A 55 2.77 -3.33 -18.78
N GLU A 56 3.52 -3.14 -19.86
CA GLU A 56 4.78 -2.38 -19.83
C GLU A 56 4.58 -0.95 -19.32
N THR A 57 3.50 -0.28 -19.77
CA THR A 57 3.15 1.08 -19.31
C THR A 57 2.96 1.09 -17.79
N VAL A 58 2.13 0.20 -17.27
CA VAL A 58 1.77 0.18 -15.84
C VAL A 58 2.96 -0.22 -14.97
N VAL A 59 3.72 -1.25 -15.37
CA VAL A 59 4.90 -1.69 -14.62
C VAL A 59 5.94 -0.58 -14.54
N THR A 60 6.21 0.12 -15.64
CA THR A 60 7.18 1.22 -15.64
C THR A 60 6.74 2.37 -14.75
N GLU A 61 5.46 2.75 -14.77
CA GLU A 61 4.92 3.79 -13.88
C GLU A 61 5.06 3.39 -12.39
N TRP A 62 4.69 2.17 -12.02
CA TRP A 62 4.74 1.74 -10.62
C TRP A 62 6.16 1.54 -10.11
N MET A 63 7.05 0.97 -10.92
CA MET A 63 8.46 0.78 -10.56
C MET A 63 9.16 2.15 -10.36
N ASP A 64 8.88 3.16 -11.21
CA ASP A 64 9.40 4.51 -10.97
C ASP A 64 8.77 5.18 -9.73
N ALA A 65 7.46 5.03 -9.53
CA ALA A 65 6.78 5.57 -8.36
C ALA A 65 7.37 5.01 -7.05
N TRP A 66 7.73 3.72 -7.05
CA TRP A 66 8.36 3.07 -5.91
C TRP A 66 9.88 3.24 -5.84
N ASN A 67 10.48 3.93 -6.82
CA ASN A 67 11.93 4.09 -6.94
C ASN A 67 12.66 2.72 -6.90
N LEU A 68 12.08 1.73 -7.59
CA LEU A 68 12.64 0.39 -7.75
C LEU A 68 13.01 0.21 -9.22
N GLY A 69 14.22 0.62 -9.60
CA GLY A 69 14.71 0.46 -10.97
C GLY A 69 14.72 -1.02 -11.39
N ARG A 70 14.22 -1.35 -12.59
CA ARG A 70 14.14 -2.75 -13.05
C ARG A 70 15.49 -3.46 -13.10
N SER A 71 16.57 -2.73 -13.42
CA SER A 71 17.94 -3.28 -13.43
C SER A 71 18.40 -3.71 -12.04
N ASP A 72 17.98 -2.97 -11.02
CA ASP A 72 18.45 -3.15 -9.64
C ASP A 72 17.56 -4.15 -8.90
N TRP A 73 16.28 -4.23 -9.30
CA TRP A 73 15.25 -5.08 -8.69
C TRP A 73 14.55 -6.00 -9.71
N PRO A 74 15.28 -6.82 -10.48
CA PRO A 74 14.70 -7.60 -11.57
C PRO A 74 13.69 -8.66 -11.09
N HIS A 75 13.83 -9.13 -9.85
CA HIS A 75 12.89 -10.08 -9.26
C HIS A 75 11.58 -9.41 -8.85
N ILE A 76 11.59 -8.18 -8.32
CA ILE A 76 10.37 -7.41 -8.05
C ILE A 76 9.70 -6.96 -9.35
N ALA A 77 10.48 -6.56 -10.36
CA ALA A 77 9.96 -6.17 -11.67
C ALA A 77 9.14 -7.31 -12.29
N ARG A 78 9.67 -8.55 -12.22
CA ARG A 78 8.96 -9.75 -12.70
C ARG A 78 7.64 -9.99 -11.98
N GLU A 79 7.62 -9.90 -10.65
CA GLU A 79 6.36 -10.08 -9.91
C GLU A 79 5.36 -8.95 -10.19
N MET A 80 5.84 -7.71 -10.35
CA MET A 80 5.01 -6.57 -10.76
C MET A 80 4.43 -6.77 -12.17
N GLU A 81 5.19 -7.34 -13.10
CA GLU A 81 4.70 -7.71 -14.45
C GLU A 81 3.56 -8.74 -14.36
N VAL A 82 3.76 -9.85 -13.64
CA VAL A 82 2.74 -10.89 -13.44
C VAL A 82 1.49 -10.32 -12.77
N PHE A 83 1.68 -9.51 -11.74
CA PHE A 83 0.60 -8.85 -11.01
C PHE A 83 -0.19 -7.88 -11.90
N THR A 84 0.50 -7.12 -12.75
CA THR A 84 -0.11 -6.21 -13.72
C THR A 84 -0.86 -6.96 -14.81
N GLU A 85 -0.33 -8.07 -15.32
CA GLU A 85 -1.02 -8.94 -16.27
C GLU A 85 -2.34 -9.46 -15.70
N ALA A 86 -2.35 -9.89 -14.43
CA ALA A 86 -3.55 -10.34 -13.75
C ALA A 86 -4.60 -9.22 -13.66
N PHE A 87 -4.19 -7.99 -13.33
CA PHE A 87 -5.09 -6.84 -13.33
C PHE A 87 -5.61 -6.46 -14.71
N HIS A 88 -4.79 -6.57 -15.76
CA HIS A 88 -5.23 -6.35 -17.13
C HIS A 88 -6.30 -7.37 -17.55
N ASP A 89 -6.08 -8.64 -17.25
CA ASP A 89 -7.03 -9.71 -17.55
C ASP A 89 -8.33 -9.52 -16.75
N TYR A 90 -8.24 -9.21 -15.45
CA TYR A 90 -9.41 -8.91 -14.61
C TYR A 90 -10.17 -7.66 -15.05
N ALA A 91 -9.47 -6.61 -15.51
CA ALA A 91 -10.11 -5.38 -15.99
C ALA A 91 -10.91 -5.58 -17.29
N ASN A 92 -10.50 -6.53 -18.12
CA ASN A 92 -11.20 -6.90 -19.36
C ASN A 92 -12.30 -7.95 -19.11
N GLU A 93 -12.06 -8.90 -18.21
CA GLU A 93 -12.98 -9.99 -17.87
C GLU A 93 -12.99 -10.23 -16.35
N PRO A 94 -13.84 -9.51 -15.60
CA PRO A 94 -14.01 -9.74 -14.17
C PRO A 94 -14.63 -11.12 -13.93
N SER A 95 -13.86 -12.04 -13.35
CA SER A 95 -14.28 -13.42 -13.08
C SER A 95 -13.49 -13.99 -11.90
N ASP A 96 -14.03 -15.01 -11.21
CA ASP A 96 -13.35 -15.66 -10.08
C ASP A 96 -11.95 -16.19 -10.44
N PRO A 97 -11.70 -16.78 -11.63
CA PRO A 97 -10.36 -17.16 -12.04
C PRO A 97 -9.39 -15.97 -12.14
N ASN A 98 -9.84 -14.85 -12.71
CA ASN A 98 -8.99 -13.66 -12.83
C ASN A 98 -8.79 -12.96 -11.48
N ASP A 99 -9.79 -12.97 -10.60
CA ASP A 99 -9.67 -12.49 -9.22
C ASP A 99 -8.64 -13.31 -8.43
N GLY A 100 -8.69 -14.64 -8.54
CA GLY A 100 -7.70 -15.53 -7.94
C GLY A 100 -6.28 -15.28 -8.44
N ARG A 101 -6.11 -14.91 -9.71
CA ARG A 101 -4.81 -14.50 -10.27
C ARG A 101 -4.32 -13.17 -9.71
N VAL A 102 -5.22 -12.21 -9.49
CA VAL A 102 -4.87 -10.95 -8.83
C VAL A 102 -4.42 -11.21 -7.40
N ALA A 103 -5.14 -12.06 -6.66
CA ALA A 103 -4.78 -12.44 -5.29
C ALA A 103 -3.40 -13.12 -5.25
N ALA A 104 -3.17 -14.12 -6.11
CA ALA A 104 -1.89 -14.82 -6.18
C ALA A 104 -0.74 -13.89 -6.59
N GLY A 105 -0.95 -12.98 -7.53
CA GLY A 105 0.04 -11.97 -7.93
C GLY A 105 0.37 -11.00 -6.80
N ALA A 106 -0.64 -10.58 -6.01
CA ALA A 106 -0.41 -9.75 -4.83
C ALA A 106 0.42 -10.47 -3.78
N GLU A 107 0.14 -11.75 -3.52
CA GLU A 107 0.91 -12.56 -2.57
C GLU A 107 2.37 -12.77 -3.03
N ALA A 108 2.57 -13.06 -4.31
CA ALA A 108 3.91 -13.25 -4.87
C ALA A 108 4.76 -11.96 -4.82
N LEU A 109 4.16 -10.81 -5.17
CA LEU A 109 4.81 -9.51 -5.08
C LEU A 109 5.13 -9.12 -3.63
N ASP A 110 4.21 -9.36 -2.69
CA ASP A 110 4.45 -9.10 -1.26
C ASP A 110 5.57 -10.00 -0.72
N ALA A 111 5.61 -11.28 -1.10
CA ALA A 111 6.69 -12.20 -0.76
C ALA A 111 8.04 -11.76 -1.35
N ALA A 112 8.05 -11.23 -2.57
CA ALA A 112 9.26 -10.68 -3.16
C ALA A 112 9.78 -9.46 -2.38
N LEU A 113 8.90 -8.53 -2.01
CA LEU A 113 9.24 -7.36 -1.21
C LEU A 113 9.67 -7.72 0.22
N ALA A 114 9.08 -8.78 0.80
CA ALA A 114 9.43 -9.24 2.14
C ALA A 114 10.90 -9.71 2.24
N ARG A 115 11.46 -10.26 1.15
CA ARG A 115 12.90 -10.61 1.09
C ARG A 115 13.81 -9.40 1.20
N GLU A 116 13.30 -8.23 0.82
CA GLU A 116 13.99 -6.94 0.87
C GLU A 116 13.61 -6.13 2.12
N GLY A 117 12.95 -6.77 3.09
CA GLY A 117 12.57 -6.15 4.35
C GLY A 117 11.43 -5.13 4.25
N THR A 118 10.57 -5.26 3.22
CA THR A 118 9.42 -4.38 3.04
C THR A 118 8.17 -5.13 2.57
N SER A 119 7.09 -4.42 2.24
CA SER A 119 5.83 -4.99 1.77
C SER A 119 5.15 -4.08 0.75
N ILE A 120 4.17 -4.61 0.04
CA ILE A 120 3.28 -3.82 -0.82
C ILE A 120 2.66 -2.66 -0.04
N ALA A 121 2.22 -2.93 1.20
CA ALA A 121 1.57 -1.95 2.06
C ALA A 121 2.51 -0.78 2.39
N GLU A 122 3.79 -1.08 2.65
CA GLU A 122 4.80 -0.06 2.94
C GLU A 122 5.20 0.73 1.70
N GLN A 123 5.36 0.07 0.55
CA GLN A 123 5.61 0.78 -0.71
C GLN A 123 4.46 1.74 -1.01
N MET A 124 3.22 1.28 -0.86
CA MET A 124 2.04 2.14 -1.01
C MET A 124 2.04 3.28 0.02
N ALA A 125 2.30 2.98 1.29
CA ALA A 125 2.18 3.98 2.35
C ALA A 125 3.29 5.04 2.35
N PHE A 126 4.51 4.67 1.97
CA PHE A 126 5.67 5.57 2.02
C PHE A 126 5.96 6.27 0.69
N ARG A 127 5.57 5.67 -0.44
CA ARG A 127 5.97 6.18 -1.77
C ARG A 127 4.80 6.64 -2.64
N SER A 128 3.58 6.18 -2.39
CA SER A 128 2.44 6.58 -3.21
C SER A 128 2.03 8.04 -2.99
N GLN A 129 1.72 8.71 -4.10
CA GLN A 129 1.07 10.04 -4.09
C GLN A 129 -0.38 9.97 -3.59
N CYS A 130 -0.97 8.78 -3.52
CA CYS A 130 -2.32 8.56 -3.03
C CYS A 130 -2.34 8.06 -1.58
N ALA A 131 -1.22 8.18 -0.86
CA ALA A 131 -1.18 7.82 0.54
C ALA A 131 -2.11 8.71 1.39
N HIS A 132 -2.66 8.15 2.46
CA HIS A 132 -3.52 8.89 3.38
C HIS A 132 -2.69 9.52 4.50
N GLY A 133 -3.00 10.76 4.87
CA GLY A 133 -2.23 11.49 5.88
C GLY A 133 -2.19 10.78 7.23
N TRP A 134 -3.28 10.15 7.67
CA TRP A 134 -3.32 9.42 8.94
C TRP A 134 -2.36 8.23 9.00
N TRP A 135 -1.94 7.68 7.85
CA TRP A 135 -0.93 6.61 7.83
C TRP A 135 0.39 7.05 8.48
N GLU A 136 0.77 8.32 8.33
CA GLU A 136 1.96 8.91 8.95
C GLU A 136 1.83 9.04 10.48
N LEU A 137 0.60 9.22 10.98
CA LEU A 137 0.33 9.27 12.43
C LEU A 137 0.46 7.89 13.09
N VAL A 138 0.24 6.82 12.32
CA VAL A 138 0.37 5.44 12.81
C VAL A 138 1.79 4.91 12.66
N ALA A 139 2.39 5.07 11.48
CA ALA A 139 3.75 4.67 11.19
C ALA A 139 4.36 5.69 10.20
N PRO A 140 5.23 6.59 10.69
CA PRO A 140 5.79 7.67 9.87
C PRO A 140 6.70 7.10 8.78
N THR A 141 6.77 7.80 7.65
CA THR A 141 7.75 7.53 6.61
C THR A 141 9.17 7.59 7.20
N PRO A 142 10.01 6.56 7.01
CA PRO A 142 11.40 6.59 7.46
C PRO A 142 12.14 7.82 6.94
N ALA A 143 12.86 8.50 7.84
CA ALA A 143 13.55 9.74 7.50
C ALA A 143 14.64 9.53 6.43
N ASP A 144 15.26 8.36 6.46
CA ASP A 144 16.34 7.87 5.61
C ASP A 144 15.86 7.00 4.43
N LEU A 145 14.55 6.99 4.12
CA LEU A 145 13.99 6.21 3.00
C LEU A 145 14.73 6.52 1.68
N PRO A 146 15.42 5.54 1.08
CA PRO A 146 16.16 5.76 -0.17
C PRO A 146 15.21 6.17 -1.31
N GLY A 147 15.61 7.19 -2.08
CA GLY A 147 14.80 7.71 -3.18
C GLY A 147 13.49 8.34 -2.76
N ARG A 148 13.39 8.84 -1.52
CA ARG A 148 12.23 9.60 -1.04
C ARG A 148 11.92 10.78 -1.96
N LYS A 149 10.73 10.78 -2.54
CA LYS A 149 10.19 11.87 -3.36
C LYS A 149 9.18 12.69 -2.53
N PRO A 150 9.03 14.01 -2.76
CA PRO A 150 7.93 14.79 -2.20
C PRO A 150 6.56 14.21 -2.61
N ARG A 151 5.58 14.27 -1.71
CA ARG A 151 4.23 13.74 -1.96
C ARG A 151 3.15 14.83 -1.83
N PRO A 152 3.12 15.83 -2.73
CA PRO A 152 2.22 16.97 -2.62
C PRO A 152 0.73 16.60 -2.76
N SER A 153 0.41 15.45 -3.34
CA SER A 153 -0.96 14.97 -3.49
C SER A 153 -1.54 14.33 -2.22
N VAL A 154 -0.71 14.05 -1.21
CA VAL A 154 -1.16 13.53 0.08
C VAL A 154 -1.87 14.65 0.84
N PRO A 155 -3.16 14.49 1.19
CA PRO A 155 -3.90 15.54 1.88
C PRO A 155 -3.29 15.88 3.23
N ALA A 156 -3.25 17.18 3.55
CA ALA A 156 -2.83 17.64 4.86
C ALA A 156 -3.75 17.07 5.97
N LEU A 157 -3.17 16.83 7.14
CA LEU A 157 -3.92 16.41 8.31
C LEU A 157 -4.92 17.49 8.72
N ARG A 158 -6.17 17.10 8.92
CA ARG A 158 -7.23 17.98 9.41
C ARG A 158 -7.34 17.82 10.93
N GLY A 159 -7.27 18.92 11.67
CA GLY A 159 -7.33 18.92 13.14
C GLY A 159 -8.74 18.71 13.72
N ASP A 160 -9.78 18.82 12.88
CA ASP A 160 -11.19 18.66 13.25
C ASP A 160 -11.74 17.25 12.96
N ALA A 161 -10.93 16.37 12.39
CA ALA A 161 -11.34 15.04 11.96
C ALA A 161 -10.87 13.94 12.93
N PRO A 162 -11.65 12.85 13.09
CA PRO A 162 -11.15 11.64 13.71
C PRO A 162 -9.87 11.13 13.04
N LEU A 163 -9.05 10.37 13.78
CA LEU A 163 -7.75 9.86 13.31
C LEU A 163 -7.82 9.27 11.88
N TRP A 164 -8.79 8.40 11.62
CA TRP A 164 -8.92 7.65 10.36
C TRP A 164 -9.45 8.49 9.19
N GLU A 165 -9.89 9.72 9.45
CA GLU A 165 -10.37 10.69 8.46
C GLU A 165 -9.39 11.85 8.26
N ALA A 166 -8.41 11.98 9.17
CA ALA A 166 -7.40 13.02 9.12
C ALA A 166 -6.47 12.76 7.92
N GLY A 167 -6.58 13.57 6.87
CA GLY A 167 -5.76 13.42 5.66
C GLY A 167 -6.23 12.33 4.69
N CYS A 168 -7.51 11.93 4.74
CA CYS A 168 -8.13 11.15 3.66
C CYS A 168 -8.54 12.08 2.51
N ALA A 169 -8.20 11.68 1.28
CA ALA A 169 -8.64 12.39 0.08
C ALA A 169 -10.17 12.29 -0.05
N ASP A 170 -10.81 13.33 -0.59
CA ASP A 170 -12.28 13.39 -0.64
C ASP A 170 -12.88 12.24 -1.46
N PHE A 171 -12.21 11.77 -2.51
CA PHE A 171 -12.65 10.62 -3.31
C PHE A 171 -12.52 9.26 -2.59
N CYS A 172 -11.86 9.22 -1.42
CA CYS A 172 -11.76 8.03 -0.58
C CYS A 172 -12.78 8.03 0.58
N ARG A 173 -13.64 9.05 0.68
CA ARG A 173 -14.69 9.14 1.71
C ARG A 173 -16.01 8.56 1.23
#